data_AF-A0A1Z8X6W3-F1
#
_entry.id   AF-A0A1Z8X6W3-F1
#
_cell.length_a   1.000
_cell.length_b   1.000
_cell.length_c   1.000
_cell.angle_alpha   90.00
_cell.angle_beta   90.00
_cell.angle_gamma   90.00
#
_symmetry.space_group_name_H-M   'P 1'
#
loop_
_entity.id
_entity.type
_entity.pdbx_description
1 polymer ?
#
loop_
_entity_poly.entity_id
_entity_poly.type
_entity_poly.pdbx_seq_one_letter_code
_entity_poly.pdbx_strand_id
1 'polypeptide(L)'
;MMVLLERFPYRYVENGTLENGKPDFRIQKQDYYTKRYKDMYLCDNGMQLSQAMEDFEYTKWLDPSGVPCYIKDEAEAPDTDEGGRYRI
;
A
#
# COMPACT_ATOMS: atom_id res chain seq x y z
N MET A 1 -7.05 -14.91 -12.78
CA MET A 1 -7.21 -14.04 -11.61
C MET A 1 -7.50 -14.89 -10.37
N MET A 2 -6.56 -14.92 -9.43
CA MET A 2 -6.72 -15.52 -8.11
C MET A 2 -6.70 -14.39 -7.06
N VAL A 3 -7.64 -14.42 -6.12
CA VAL A 3 -7.64 -13.49 -4.98
C VAL A 3 -6.81 -14.12 -3.86
N LEU A 4 -5.78 -13.41 -3.41
CA LEU A 4 -4.84 -13.87 -2.39
C LEU A 4 -5.30 -13.45 -1.00
N LEU A 5 -5.83 -12.24 -0.87
CA LEU A 5 -6.33 -11.67 0.38
C LEU A 5 -7.34 -10.57 0.08
N GLU A 6 -8.38 -10.46 0.91
CA GLU A 6 -9.32 -9.34 0.88
C GLU A 6 -9.24 -8.58 2.21
N ARG A 7 -9.06 -7.26 2.13
CA ARG A 7 -9.08 -6.33 3.27
C ARG A 7 -9.75 -5.04 2.82
N PHE A 8 -11.04 -4.90 3.10
CA PHE A 8 -11.85 -3.77 2.65
C PHE A 8 -11.16 -2.42 2.94
N PRO A 9 -11.06 -1.50 1.96
CA PRO A 9 -11.67 -1.53 0.62
C PRO A 9 -10.81 -2.17 -0.48
N TYR A 10 -9.71 -2.84 -0.14
CA TYR A 10 -8.74 -3.41 -1.07
C TYR A 10 -8.82 -4.94 -1.15
N ARG A 11 -8.28 -5.49 -2.24
CA ARG A 11 -7.92 -6.90 -2.34
C ARG A 11 -6.65 -7.07 -3.16
N TYR A 12 -5.94 -8.14 -2.87
CA TYR A 12 -4.64 -8.48 -3.44
C TYR A 12 -4.82 -9.67 -4.36
N VAL A 13 -4.35 -9.57 -5.61
CA VAL A 13 -4.63 -10.56 -6.64
C VAL A 13 -3.39 -10.94 -7.44
N GLU A 14 -3.37 -12.19 -7.88
CA GLU A 14 -2.49 -12.67 -8.93
C GLU A 14 -3.30 -12.81 -10.22
N ASN A 15 -2.94 -12.02 -11.24
CA ASN A 15 -3.66 -11.93 -12.50
C ASN A 15 -2.96 -12.66 -13.66
N GLY A 16 -2.36 -13.81 -13.37
CA GLY A 16 -1.66 -14.63 -14.35
C GLY A 16 -0.20 -14.19 -14.51
N THR A 17 0.30 -14.22 -15.74
CA THR A 17 1.71 -14.00 -16.06
C THR A 17 1.85 -12.84 -17.04
N LEU A 18 2.76 -11.91 -16.75
CA LEU A 18 3.14 -10.82 -17.63
C LEU A 18 3.96 -11.31 -18.82
N GLU A 19 4.13 -10.46 -19.84
CA GLU A 19 4.93 -10.77 -21.04
C GLU A 19 6.41 -11.08 -20.71
N ASN A 20 6.91 -10.54 -19.60
CA ASN A 20 8.26 -10.82 -19.09
C ASN A 20 8.39 -12.18 -18.37
N GLY A 21 7.33 -13.00 -18.36
CA GLY A 21 7.29 -14.32 -17.73
C GLY A 21 7.16 -14.30 -16.20
N LYS A 22 6.99 -13.13 -15.57
CA LYS A 22 6.78 -13.01 -14.11
C LYS A 22 5.29 -12.96 -13.77
N PRO A 23 4.89 -13.37 -12.56
CA PRO A 23 3.50 -13.22 -12.12
C PRO A 23 3.04 -11.76 -12.14
N ASP A 24 1.80 -11.54 -12.57
CA ASP A 24 1.13 -10.24 -12.55
C ASP A 24 0.45 -10.04 -11.19
N PHE A 25 1.05 -9.23 -10.31
CA PHE A 25 0.49 -8.95 -8.99
C PHE A 25 -0.17 -7.58 -8.96
N ARG A 26 -1.46 -7.52 -8.59
CA ARG A 26 -2.21 -6.27 -8.53
C ARG A 26 -2.90 -6.07 -7.20
N ILE A 27 -3.06 -4.80 -6.83
CA ILE A 27 -3.97 -4.38 -5.77
C ILE A 27 -5.20 -3.79 -6.46
N GLN A 28 -6.37 -4.26 -6.06
CA GLN A 28 -7.65 -3.74 -6.55
C GLN A 28 -8.38 -3.02 -5.43
N LYS A 29 -9.06 -1.92 -5.77
CA LYS A 29 -9.90 -1.15 -4.84
C LYS A 29 -11.35 -1.26 -5.24
N GLN A 30 -12.24 -1.42 -4.26
CA GLN A 30 -13.67 -1.42 -4.52
C GLN A 30 -14.14 0.01 -4.86
N ASP A 31 -14.83 0.13 -5.97
CA ASP A 31 -15.53 1.35 -6.37
C ASP A 31 -16.77 1.56 -5.47
N TYR A 32 -16.89 2.76 -4.90
CA TYR A 32 -17.91 3.07 -3.91
C TYR A 32 -19.35 2.92 -4.45
N TYR A 33 -19.59 3.29 -5.71
CA TYR A 33 -20.94 3.30 -6.29
C TYR A 33 -21.32 1.95 -6.88
N THR A 34 -20.42 1.36 -7.65
CA THR A 34 -20.67 0.12 -8.39
C THR A 34 -20.43 -1.13 -7.55
N LYS A 35 -19.74 -1.01 -6.41
CA LYS A 35 -19.31 -2.12 -5.54
C LYS A 35 -18.42 -3.15 -6.25
N ARG A 36 -17.87 -2.79 -7.41
CA ARG A 36 -16.95 -3.64 -8.19
C ARG A 36 -15.52 -3.25 -7.88
N TYR A 37 -14.64 -4.25 -7.82
CA TYR A 37 -13.21 -4.02 -7.71
C TYR A 37 -12.61 -3.62 -9.05
N LYS A 38 -11.74 -2.61 -9.04
CA LYS A 38 -10.97 -2.13 -10.18
C LYS A 38 -9.48 -2.19 -9.86
N ASP A 39 -8.65 -2.42 -10.87
CA ASP A 39 -7.20 -2.36 -10.71
C ASP A 39 -6.79 -0.96 -10.24
N MET A 40 -6.12 -0.91 -9.10
CA MET A 40 -5.65 0.33 -8.48
C MET A 40 -4.15 0.50 -8.66
N TYR A 41 -3.39 -0.59 -8.45
CA TYR A 41 -1.93 -0.56 -8.46
C TYR A 41 -1.36 -1.88 -9.00
N LEU A 42 -0.36 -1.80 -9.88
CA LEU A 42 0.43 -2.94 -10.36
C LEU A 42 1.70 -3.03 -9.52
N CYS A 43 1.88 -4.14 -8.81
CA CYS A 43 3.08 -4.37 -8.01
C CYS A 43 4.27 -4.71 -8.91
N ASP A 44 5.44 -4.16 -8.58
CA ASP A 44 6.68 -4.38 -9.31
C ASP A 44 7.18 -5.83 -9.18
N ASN A 45 6.97 -6.44 -8.01
CA ASN A 45 7.36 -7.81 -7.73
C ASN A 45 6.55 -8.42 -6.57
N GLY A 46 6.75 -9.71 -6.31
CA GLY A 46 6.05 -10.43 -5.24
C GLY A 46 6.37 -9.92 -3.83
N MET A 47 7.57 -9.37 -3.59
CA MET A 47 7.93 -8.82 -2.29
C MET A 47 7.12 -7.56 -1.97
N GLN A 48 6.89 -6.70 -2.98
CA GLN A 48 6.01 -5.54 -2.82
C GLN A 48 4.57 -5.95 -2.49
N LEU A 49 4.06 -7.00 -3.14
CA LEU A 49 2.72 -7.51 -2.86
C LEU A 49 2.63 -8.07 -1.43
N SER A 50 3.58 -8.88 -1.00
CA SER A 50 3.62 -9.44 0.36
C SER A 50 3.64 -8.33 1.41
N GLN A 51 4.48 -7.30 1.22
CA GLN A 51 4.54 -6.15 2.12
C GLN A 51 3.19 -5.42 2.18
N ALA A 52 2.50 -5.24 1.05
CA ALA A 52 1.17 -4.62 1.03
C ALA A 52 0.11 -5.47 1.73
N MET A 53 0.21 -6.80 1.67
CA MET A 53 -0.70 -7.71 2.40
C MET A 53 -0.47 -7.67 3.91
N GLU A 54 0.79 -7.57 4.34
CA GLU A 54 1.20 -7.52 5.74
C GLU A 54 0.88 -6.15 6.37
N ASP A 55 1.21 -5.06 5.68
CA ASP A 55 1.03 -3.68 6.13
C ASP A 55 -0.10 -2.96 5.34
N PHE A 56 -1.22 -2.73 6.03
CA PHE A 56 -2.35 -2.01 5.46
C PHE A 56 -2.08 -0.52 5.24
N GLU A 57 -1.20 0.10 6.04
CA GLU A 57 -0.78 1.49 5.85
C GLU A 57 0.01 1.63 4.54
N TYR A 58 0.84 0.64 4.21
CA TYR A 58 1.56 0.60 2.95
C TYR A 58 0.61 0.53 1.76
N THR A 59 -0.46 -0.25 1.86
CA THR A 59 -1.51 -0.30 0.83
C THR A 59 -2.17 1.06 0.62
N LYS A 60 -2.45 1.80 1.70
CA LYS A 60 -3.01 3.16 1.62
C LYS A 60 -2.02 4.14 0.99
N TRP A 61 -0.74 4.02 1.28
CA TRP A 61 0.32 4.84 0.67
C TRP A 61 0.43 4.64 -0.85
N LEU A 62 0.21 3.42 -1.34
CA LEU A 62 0.19 3.09 -2.78
C LEU A 62 -1.08 3.58 -3.50
N ASP A 63 -2.13 4.00 -2.78
CA ASP A 63 -3.39 4.41 -3.38
C ASP A 63 -3.25 5.80 -4.05
N PRO A 64 -3.43 5.91 -5.38
CA PRO A 64 -3.31 7.17 -6.10
C PRO A 64 -4.37 8.22 -5.69
N SER A 65 -5.40 7.82 -4.94
CA SER A 65 -6.40 8.72 -4.36
C SER A 65 -5.86 9.54 -3.18
N GLY A 66 -4.61 9.31 -2.76
CA GLY A 66 -3.99 10.05 -1.65
C GLY A 66 -4.61 9.73 -0.29
N VAL A 67 -4.92 8.45 -0.04
CA VAL A 67 -5.55 8.02 1.22
C VAL A 67 -4.58 8.27 2.38
N PRO A 68 -5.01 8.91 3.49
CA PRO A 68 -4.16 9.12 4.64
C PRO A 68 -3.57 7.81 5.18
N CYS A 69 -2.25 7.78 5.31
CA CYS A 69 -1.45 6.63 5.72
C CYS A 69 -0.33 7.06 6.66
N TYR A 70 0.07 6.16 7.55
CA TYR A 70 1.15 6.39 8.53
C TYR A 70 0.97 7.68 9.35
N ILE A 71 -0.29 8.03 9.66
CA ILE A 71 -0.58 9.20 10.47
C ILE A 71 -0.07 8.93 11.89
N LYS A 72 0.86 9.77 12.36
CA LYS A 72 1.29 9.79 13.75
C LYS A 72 0.47 10.84 14.49
N ASP A 73 -0.01 10.48 15.68
CA ASP A 73 -0.82 11.38 16.51
C ASP A 73 0.01 12.55 17.08
N GLU A 74 1.32 12.37 17.27
CA GLU A 74 2.20 13.36 17.86
C GLU A 74 3.55 13.44 17.12
N ALA A 75 3.99 14.67 16.86
CA ALA A 75 5.35 14.94 16.40
C ALA A 75 6.22 15.19 17.64
N GLU A 76 7.02 14.21 18.04
CA GLU A 76 8.08 14.46 19.01
C GLU A 76 9.12 15.38 18.36
N ALA A 77 9.32 16.55 18.97
CA ALA A 77 10.45 17.38 18.61
C ALA A 77 11.74 16.59 18.93
N PRO A 78 12.70 16.52 18.00
CA PRO A 78 13.98 15.88 18.29
C PRO A 78 14.65 16.56 19.49
N ASP A 79 15.27 15.78 20.38
CA ASP A 79 16.01 16.32 21.53
C ASP A 79 17.11 17.26 21.01
N THR A 80 16.87 18.55 21.21
CA THR A 80 17.69 19.65 20.73
C THR A 80 18.28 20.35 21.94
N ASP A 81 19.54 20.76 21.84
CA ASP A 81 20.13 21.63 22.86
C ASP A 81 19.48 23.03 22.85
N GLU A 82 19.82 23.88 23.82
CA GLU A 82 19.29 25.25 23.91
C GLU A 82 19.59 26.10 22.66
N GLY A 83 20.53 25.66 21.80
CA GLY A 83 20.88 26.26 20.53
C GLY A 83 20.20 25.61 19.30
N GLY A 84 19.30 24.65 19.49
CA GLY A 84 18.59 23.97 18.40
C GLY A 84 19.42 22.94 17.64
N ARG A 85 20.54 22.46 18.22
CA ARG A 85 21.37 21.40 17.62
C ARG A 85 20.93 20.03 18.14
N TYR A 86 20.79 19.07 17.22
CA TYR A 86 20.49 17.68 17.57
C TYR A 86 21.55 17.15 18.54
N ARG A 87 21.10 16.66 19.70
CA ARG A 87 21.98 15.94 20.62
C ARG A 87 22.23 14.54 20.03
N ILE A 88 23.51 14.23 19.78
CA ILE A 88 23.98 12.93 19.26
C ILE A 88 24.32 12.03 20.44
#